data_AF-D7CYC2-F1
#
_entry.id   AF-D7CYC2-F1
#
_cell.length_a   1.000
_cell.length_b   1.000
_cell.length_c   1.000
_cell.angle_alpha   90.00
_cell.angle_beta   90.00
_cell.angle_gamma   90.00
#
_symmetry.space_group_name_H-M   'P 1'
#
loop_
_entity.id
_entity.type
_entity.pdbx_description
1 polymer ?
#
loop_
_entity_poly.entity_id
_entity_poly.type
_entity_poly.pdbx_seq_one_letter_code
_entity_poly.pdbx_strand_id
1 'polypeptide(L)'
;MLNNAKRSWGRLAARVLPRLLLPWLLGCGAAFAQFEVEVEVVFGFEGEIVADAWNPVRVSLRDAPDAELLLELDRGTLRGGERWLRFRAPLAGGGGRRTFEEVIFIPAWQQFVWSVRTPDRVLASGSVERRRLDPRPLHLVLSRTLGAERDLFDADARVLEVYGALPERASAFDGVATVVVGDTLTPSSPAALAAAAAGGSTVLLLEPTGNAPLPEGYDALFGAPLQRLGAGWLARSEREEAAALLAGLPRLERRTLEAALLTPDLAAPPPHLPPSTLLWALFGYALAALLLVRYGRLPGLWSALLLATVGSLAGFWALRGEEVVQEQARTLVLAGGPLAQRLEGRGLFSPARRDLTLDTERYGLLYPLDEVASPRTVPPSAVPTLSPSGLRLSLGRYEALLLARRPELEDARFYWRGDELINAGSRALEDLFILGRGQQKALAADSSLRPELGDNLPPDAYTPLLPHLPRGSALARDGDLVLVALPTVSGSSRRPSGRDRSVSGSSRRPSGRDRSVSGSSRRPSGREYEVARSDRSVSGSSRRPSGRDRSVSGSNHRPSGRDRKRLP
;
A
#
# COMPACT_ATOMS: atom_id res chain seq x y z
N MET A 1 -44.52 18.84 -85.63
CA MET A 1 -43.81 17.61 -85.22
C MET A 1 -42.87 17.76 -84.02
N LEU A 2 -42.67 18.95 -83.42
CA LEU A 2 -41.76 19.11 -82.25
C LEU A 2 -42.37 18.78 -80.86
N ASN A 3 -43.68 18.55 -80.75
CA ASN A 3 -44.33 18.38 -79.44
C ASN A 3 -44.38 16.93 -78.91
N ASN A 4 -44.09 15.93 -79.74
CA ASN A 4 -44.10 14.52 -79.33
C ASN A 4 -42.74 14.00 -78.84
N ALA A 5 -41.63 14.64 -79.22
CA ALA A 5 -40.30 14.22 -78.78
C ALA A 5 -40.06 14.54 -77.29
N LYS A 6 -40.48 15.72 -76.79
CA LYS A 6 -40.32 16.11 -75.38
C LYS A 6 -41.10 15.22 -74.38
N ARG A 7 -42.24 14.64 -74.80
CA ARG A 7 -43.08 13.77 -73.95
C ARG A 7 -42.56 12.34 -73.82
N SER A 8 -41.66 11.88 -74.69
CA SER A 8 -41.07 10.54 -74.63
C SER A 8 -39.82 10.50 -73.73
N TRP A 9 -38.99 11.55 -73.78
CA TRP A 9 -37.80 11.68 -72.94
C TRP A 9 -38.13 11.89 -71.46
N GLY A 10 -39.19 12.63 -71.13
CA GLY A 10 -39.65 12.79 -69.74
C GLY A 10 -40.14 11.48 -69.10
N ARG A 11 -40.73 10.56 -69.88
CA ARG A 11 -41.23 9.27 -69.36
C ARG A 11 -40.14 8.20 -69.24
N LEU A 12 -39.09 8.26 -70.07
CA LEU A 12 -37.90 7.43 -69.93
C LEU A 12 -37.01 7.91 -68.77
N ALA A 13 -36.79 9.22 -68.62
CA ALA A 13 -36.06 9.79 -67.50
C ALA A 13 -36.75 9.47 -66.16
N ALA A 14 -38.08 9.63 -66.06
CA ALA A 14 -38.84 9.35 -64.83
C ALA A 14 -38.86 7.86 -64.41
N ARG A 15 -38.59 6.91 -65.32
CA ARG A 15 -38.54 5.47 -65.01
C ARG A 15 -37.12 4.95 -64.74
N VAL A 16 -36.10 5.60 -65.30
CA VAL A 16 -34.70 5.16 -65.19
C VAL A 16 -33.95 5.90 -64.09
N LEU A 17 -34.21 7.20 -63.86
CA LEU A 17 -33.59 7.96 -62.76
C LEU A 17 -33.79 7.31 -61.38
N PRO A 18 -35.02 6.92 -60.96
CA PRO A 18 -35.19 6.35 -59.63
C PRO A 18 -34.54 4.97 -59.50
N ARG A 19 -34.36 4.21 -60.60
CA ARG A 19 -33.71 2.87 -60.57
C ARG A 19 -32.18 2.93 -60.50
N LEU A 20 -31.58 4.04 -60.92
CA LEU A 20 -30.13 4.28 -60.78
C LEU A 20 -29.81 5.07 -59.49
N LEU A 21 -30.71 5.97 -59.06
CA LEU A 21 -30.52 6.75 -57.83
C LEU A 21 -30.79 5.94 -56.56
N LEU A 22 -31.72 4.98 -56.55
CA LEU A 22 -31.98 4.14 -55.35
C LEU A 22 -30.75 3.32 -54.91
N PRO A 23 -30.05 2.55 -55.78
CA PRO A 23 -28.86 1.82 -55.37
C PRO A 23 -27.67 2.74 -55.06
N TRP A 24 -27.64 3.95 -55.63
CA TRP A 24 -26.63 4.97 -55.30
C TRP A 24 -26.90 5.64 -53.95
N LEU A 25 -28.16 5.92 -53.60
CA LEU A 25 -28.57 6.43 -52.29
C LEU A 25 -28.50 5.35 -51.20
N LEU A 26 -28.78 4.09 -51.53
CA LEU A 26 -28.58 2.94 -50.63
C LEU A 26 -27.08 2.60 -50.48
N GLY A 27 -26.28 2.75 -51.53
CA GLY A 27 -24.81 2.59 -51.50
C GLY A 27 -24.11 3.72 -50.75
N CYS A 28 -24.55 4.98 -50.92
CA CYS A 28 -24.07 6.12 -50.13
C CYS A 28 -24.58 6.06 -48.68
N GLY A 29 -25.78 5.53 -48.43
CA GLY A 29 -26.28 5.27 -47.08
C GLY A 29 -25.49 4.19 -46.34
N ALA A 30 -24.97 3.19 -47.06
CA ALA A 30 -24.09 2.16 -46.50
C ALA A 30 -22.63 2.65 -46.32
N ALA A 31 -22.21 3.68 -47.05
CA ALA A 31 -20.85 4.24 -46.99
C ALA A 31 -20.66 5.30 -45.87
N PHE A 32 -21.73 5.86 -45.30
CA PHE A 32 -21.66 6.94 -44.30
C PHE A 32 -22.12 6.57 -42.88
N ALA A 33 -22.30 5.28 -42.59
CA ALA A 33 -22.48 4.79 -41.22
C ALA A 33 -21.32 3.87 -40.80
N GLN A 34 -20.09 4.22 -41.18
CA GLN A 34 -18.94 3.79 -40.38
C GLN A 34 -18.98 4.63 -39.11
N PHE A 35 -19.73 4.19 -38.11
CA PHE A 35 -19.50 4.63 -36.74
C PHE A 35 -18.06 4.21 -36.42
N GLU A 36 -17.14 5.18 -36.48
CA GLU A 36 -15.74 4.97 -36.16
C GLU A 36 -15.68 4.70 -34.65
N VAL A 37 -15.50 3.43 -34.30
CA VAL A 37 -15.42 2.99 -32.91
C VAL A 37 -14.16 3.59 -32.30
N GLU A 38 -14.34 4.56 -31.40
CA GLU A 38 -13.23 5.21 -30.71
C GLU A 38 -13.00 4.51 -29.37
N VAL A 39 -11.78 4.00 -29.16
CA VAL A 39 -11.38 3.34 -27.92
C VAL A 39 -10.17 4.06 -27.37
N GLU A 40 -10.32 4.59 -26.16
CA GLU A 40 -9.25 5.27 -25.42
C GLU A 40 -8.96 4.46 -24.15
N VAL A 41 -7.71 4.06 -23.96
CA VAL A 41 -7.26 3.31 -22.79
C VAL A 41 -6.15 4.10 -22.11
N VAL A 42 -6.38 4.48 -20.86
CA VAL A 42 -5.41 5.21 -20.03
C VAL A 42 -5.10 4.37 -18.79
N PHE A 43 -3.81 4.13 -18.57
CA PHE A 43 -3.29 3.45 -17.39
C PHE A 43 -2.60 4.45 -16.48
N GLY A 44 -2.78 4.30 -15.17
CA GLY A 44 -2.20 5.19 -14.18
C GLY A 44 -2.69 6.64 -14.32
N PHE A 45 -1.85 7.59 -13.97
CA PHE A 45 -2.16 9.02 -14.05
C PHE A 45 -1.60 9.57 -15.37
N GLU A 46 -2.46 10.06 -16.26
CA GLU A 46 -2.07 10.60 -17.58
C GLU A 46 -1.15 9.66 -18.40
N GLY A 47 -1.29 8.34 -18.23
CA GLY A 47 -0.47 7.33 -18.91
C GLY A 47 0.81 6.91 -18.17
N GLU A 48 1.11 7.50 -17.01
CA GLU A 48 2.22 7.13 -16.14
C GLU A 48 1.80 6.07 -15.12
N ILE A 49 2.53 4.95 -15.13
CA ILE A 49 2.30 3.80 -14.26
C ILE A 49 3.33 3.78 -13.15
N VAL A 50 2.91 3.39 -11.94
CA VAL A 50 3.80 3.02 -10.85
C VAL A 50 3.83 1.50 -10.76
N ALA A 51 4.98 0.91 -11.07
CA ALA A 51 5.14 -0.53 -10.94
C ALA A 51 4.98 -0.95 -9.48
N ASP A 52 4.55 -2.18 -9.26
CA ASP A 52 4.41 -2.79 -7.95
C ASP A 52 3.35 -2.13 -7.03
N ALA A 53 2.44 -1.36 -7.63
CA ALA A 53 1.37 -0.63 -6.95
C ALA A 53 -0.01 -0.81 -7.61
N TRP A 54 -1.04 -0.42 -6.89
CA TRP A 54 -2.38 -0.24 -7.45
C TRP A 54 -2.44 1.03 -8.31
N ASN A 55 -2.92 0.90 -9.55
CA ASN A 55 -3.00 1.96 -10.53
C ASN A 55 -4.44 2.09 -11.06
N PRO A 56 -4.97 3.31 -11.25
CA PRO A 56 -6.23 3.50 -11.93
C PRO A 56 -6.12 3.09 -13.41
N VAL A 57 -7.22 2.59 -13.96
CA VAL A 57 -7.38 2.26 -15.37
C VAL A 57 -8.70 2.83 -15.83
N ARG A 58 -8.65 3.61 -16.90
CA ARG A 58 -9.82 4.18 -17.54
C ARG A 58 -9.89 3.68 -18.98
N VAL A 59 -11.01 3.06 -19.34
CA VAL A 59 -11.31 2.70 -20.72
C VAL A 59 -12.54 3.47 -21.15
N SER A 60 -12.41 4.33 -22.14
CA SER A 60 -13.53 5.03 -22.78
C SER A 60 -13.83 4.37 -24.11
N LEU A 61 -15.07 3.92 -24.27
CA LEU A 61 -15.61 3.40 -25.52
C LEU A 61 -16.60 4.41 -26.08
N ARG A 62 -16.52 4.72 -27.36
CA ARG A 62 -17.52 5.54 -28.05
C ARG A 62 -18.12 4.78 -29.21
N ASP A 63 -19.45 4.70 -29.24
CA ASP A 63 -20.21 4.04 -30.29
C ASP A 63 -19.73 2.60 -30.57
N ALA A 64 -19.28 1.92 -29.51
CA ALA A 64 -18.70 0.58 -29.56
C ALA A 64 -19.70 -0.49 -29.07
N PRO A 65 -19.67 -1.73 -29.60
CA PRO A 65 -20.41 -2.85 -29.02
C PRO A 65 -19.84 -3.28 -27.67
N ASP A 66 -20.53 -4.20 -26.99
CA ASP A 66 -19.98 -4.87 -25.82
C ASP A 66 -18.62 -5.50 -26.14
N ALA A 67 -17.65 -5.28 -25.26
CA ALA A 67 -16.28 -5.69 -25.45
C ALA A 67 -15.70 -6.25 -24.14
N GLU A 68 -14.48 -6.76 -24.21
CA GLU A 68 -13.69 -7.22 -23.07
C GLU A 68 -12.34 -6.51 -23.09
N LEU A 69 -11.94 -5.95 -21.95
CA LEU A 69 -10.57 -5.54 -21.70
C LEU A 69 -9.77 -6.76 -21.27
N LEU A 70 -8.72 -7.09 -22.01
CA LEU A 70 -7.73 -8.09 -21.64
C LEU A 70 -6.38 -7.41 -21.43
N LEU A 71 -5.79 -7.59 -20.25
CA LEU A 71 -4.41 -7.24 -19.93
C LEU A 71 -3.62 -8.53 -19.69
N GLU A 72 -2.43 -8.62 -20.24
CA GLU A 72 -1.51 -9.75 -20.06
C GLU A 72 -0.15 -9.21 -19.60
N LEU A 73 0.25 -9.61 -18.40
CA LEU A 73 1.49 -9.17 -17.76
C LEU A 73 2.38 -10.38 -17.49
N ASP A 74 3.58 -10.40 -18.06
CA ASP A 74 4.60 -11.40 -17.74
C ASP A 74 5.46 -10.90 -16.57
N ARG A 75 5.40 -11.58 -15.43
CA ARG A 75 6.22 -11.33 -14.23
C ARG A 75 7.44 -12.25 -14.16
N GLY A 76 7.74 -12.92 -15.26
CA GLY A 76 8.83 -13.87 -15.37
C GLY A 76 10.19 -13.26 -15.04
N THR A 77 11.14 -14.15 -14.81
CA THR A 77 12.56 -13.77 -14.73
C THR A 77 13.35 -14.58 -15.73
N LEU A 78 14.52 -14.08 -16.13
CA LEU A 78 15.40 -14.81 -17.05
C LEU A 78 15.76 -16.22 -16.55
N ARG A 79 15.74 -16.45 -15.24
CA ARG A 79 16.02 -17.76 -14.62
C ARG A 79 14.76 -18.60 -14.36
N GLY A 80 13.66 -17.95 -13.99
CA GLY A 80 12.40 -18.60 -13.61
C GLY A 80 11.44 -18.86 -14.76
N GLY A 81 11.75 -18.38 -15.97
CA GLY A 81 10.87 -18.45 -17.12
C GLY A 81 9.71 -17.45 -17.04
N GLU A 82 8.81 -17.54 -18.01
CA GLU A 82 7.61 -16.71 -18.12
C GLU A 82 6.60 -17.04 -17.00
N ARG A 83 6.00 -16.00 -16.41
CA ARG A 83 4.97 -16.10 -15.39
C ARG A 83 3.87 -15.10 -15.69
N TRP A 84 2.93 -15.53 -16.52
CA TRP A 84 1.83 -14.69 -16.97
C TRP A 84 0.78 -14.45 -15.88
N LEU A 85 0.23 -13.25 -15.89
CA LEU A 85 -0.94 -12.83 -15.14
C LEU A 85 -1.91 -12.18 -16.12
N ARG A 86 -3.19 -12.56 -16.07
CA ARG A 86 -4.22 -11.98 -16.94
C ARG A 86 -5.22 -11.18 -16.13
N PHE A 87 -5.63 -10.03 -16.63
CA PHE A 87 -6.80 -9.32 -16.12
C PHE A 87 -7.84 -9.23 -17.22
N ARG A 88 -9.09 -9.59 -16.89
CA ARG A 88 -10.24 -9.56 -17.81
C ARG A 88 -11.38 -8.78 -17.19
N ALA A 89 -11.87 -7.78 -17.91
CA ALA A 89 -13.05 -7.02 -17.48
C ALA A 89 -14.05 -6.89 -18.64
N PRO A 90 -15.32 -7.23 -18.43
CA PRO A 90 -16.37 -6.93 -19.40
C PRO A 90 -16.56 -5.41 -19.48
N LEU A 91 -16.69 -4.90 -20.70
CA LEU A 91 -16.96 -3.50 -21.01
C LEU A 91 -18.33 -3.40 -21.67
N ALA A 92 -19.25 -2.71 -21.01
CA ALA A 92 -20.56 -2.43 -21.59
C ALA A 92 -20.43 -1.42 -22.73
N GLY A 93 -20.88 -1.81 -23.92
CA GLY A 93 -20.95 -0.97 -25.10
C GLY A 93 -22.28 -0.21 -25.21
N GLY A 94 -22.51 0.38 -26.38
CA GLY A 94 -23.72 1.11 -26.73
C GLY A 94 -23.41 2.39 -27.52
N GLY A 95 -24.45 3.12 -27.89
CA GLY A 95 -24.31 4.45 -28.48
C GLY A 95 -23.80 5.48 -27.47
N GLY A 96 -22.97 6.41 -27.93
CA GLY A 96 -22.35 7.46 -27.10
C GLY A 96 -21.08 6.99 -26.38
N ARG A 97 -20.61 7.80 -25.43
CA ARG A 97 -19.39 7.54 -24.64
C ARG A 97 -19.75 6.74 -23.38
N ARG A 98 -19.10 5.59 -23.20
CA ARG A 98 -19.14 4.77 -21.99
C ARG A 98 -17.75 4.73 -21.39
N THR A 99 -17.65 4.96 -20.09
CA THR A 99 -16.37 4.92 -19.37
C THR A 99 -16.39 3.79 -18.35
N PHE A 100 -15.41 2.93 -18.43
CA PHE A 100 -15.09 1.92 -17.42
C PHE A 100 -13.90 2.41 -16.61
N GLU A 101 -14.04 2.43 -15.29
CA GLU A 101 -12.97 2.81 -14.36
C GLU A 101 -12.76 1.72 -13.33
N GLU A 102 -11.53 1.24 -13.22
CA GLU A 102 -11.13 0.23 -12.23
C GLU A 102 -9.74 0.57 -11.67
N VAL A 103 -9.42 0.06 -10.48
CA VAL A 103 -8.07 0.13 -9.92
C VAL A 103 -7.47 -1.28 -9.95
N ILE A 104 -6.39 -1.46 -10.70
CA ILE A 104 -5.72 -2.76 -10.86
C ILE A 104 -4.33 -2.72 -10.26
N PHE A 105 -3.88 -3.85 -9.74
CA PHE A 105 -2.50 -3.99 -9.31
C PHE A 105 -1.61 -4.27 -10.51
N ILE A 106 -0.58 -3.44 -10.71
CA ILE A 106 0.40 -3.62 -11.80
C ILE A 106 1.73 -4.06 -11.17
N PRO A 107 2.04 -5.37 -11.12
CA PRO A 107 3.34 -5.86 -10.65
C PRO A 107 4.46 -5.47 -11.63
N ALA A 108 5.71 -5.50 -11.20
CA ALA A 108 6.86 -5.43 -12.09
C ALA A 108 6.75 -6.45 -13.24
N TRP A 109 7.05 -6.02 -14.47
CA TRP A 109 6.79 -6.80 -15.69
C TRP A 109 8.02 -6.93 -16.60
N GLN A 110 8.08 -8.02 -17.35
CA GLN A 110 8.92 -8.21 -18.53
C GLN A 110 8.20 -7.75 -19.79
N GLN A 111 6.94 -8.14 -19.91
CA GLN A 111 6.04 -7.79 -21.00
C GLN A 111 4.68 -7.38 -20.42
N PHE A 112 4.11 -6.30 -20.97
CA PHE A 112 2.75 -5.87 -20.64
C PHE A 112 2.04 -5.53 -21.94
N VAL A 113 1.06 -6.35 -22.31
CA VAL A 113 0.23 -6.18 -23.50
C VAL A 113 -1.22 -6.01 -23.07
N TRP A 114 -1.96 -5.18 -23.80
CA TRP A 114 -3.37 -4.97 -23.57
C TRP A 114 -4.16 -5.00 -24.87
N SER A 115 -5.43 -5.35 -24.77
CA SER A 115 -6.36 -5.28 -25.90
C SER A 115 -7.78 -5.08 -25.41
N VAL A 116 -8.56 -4.35 -26.20
CA VAL A 116 -10.00 -4.26 -26.11
C VAL A 116 -10.56 -5.02 -27.30
N ARG A 117 -11.32 -6.07 -27.04
CA ARG A 117 -11.79 -7.00 -28.08
C ARG A 117 -13.25 -7.37 -27.89
N THR A 118 -13.95 -7.57 -29.00
CA THR A 118 -15.24 -8.27 -29.03
C THR A 118 -14.98 -9.76 -29.30
N PRO A 119 -16.00 -10.63 -29.26
CA PRO A 119 -15.84 -12.03 -29.64
C PRO A 119 -15.28 -12.22 -31.07
N ASP A 120 -15.57 -11.28 -31.98
CA ASP A 120 -15.28 -11.41 -33.41
C ASP A 120 -14.08 -10.59 -33.89
N ARG A 121 -13.67 -9.52 -33.16
CA ARG A 121 -12.58 -8.63 -33.58
C ARG A 121 -11.90 -7.90 -32.43
N VAL A 122 -10.66 -7.48 -32.64
CA VAL A 122 -9.95 -6.56 -31.75
C VAL A 122 -10.32 -5.12 -32.13
N LEU A 123 -10.81 -4.34 -31.17
CA LEU A 123 -11.16 -2.93 -31.35
C LEU A 123 -9.94 -2.02 -31.16
N ALA A 124 -9.10 -2.33 -30.16
CA ALA A 124 -7.84 -1.65 -29.90
C ALA A 124 -6.85 -2.60 -29.22
N SER A 125 -5.57 -2.35 -29.39
CA SER A 125 -4.52 -3.10 -28.69
C SER A 125 -3.25 -2.27 -28.59
N GLY A 126 -2.43 -2.57 -27.59
CA GLY A 126 -1.15 -1.92 -27.41
C GLY A 126 -0.26 -2.69 -26.44
N SER A 127 0.92 -2.14 -26.19
CA SER A 127 1.85 -2.67 -25.18
C SER A 127 2.46 -1.53 -24.39
N VAL A 128 2.80 -1.80 -23.14
CA VAL A 128 3.53 -0.87 -22.28
C VAL A 128 4.99 -1.29 -22.29
N GLU A 129 5.83 -0.39 -22.80
CA GLU A 129 7.25 -0.65 -22.94
C GLU A 129 7.90 -0.86 -21.57
N ARG A 130 8.82 -1.82 -21.48
CA ARG A 130 9.54 -2.12 -20.24
C ARG A 130 10.32 -0.92 -19.67
N ARG A 131 10.76 0.02 -20.52
CA ARG A 131 11.43 1.26 -20.05
C ARG A 131 10.55 2.15 -19.18
N ARG A 132 9.22 1.98 -19.22
CA ARG A 132 8.27 2.66 -18.33
C ARG A 132 8.10 1.94 -16.98
N LEU A 133 8.75 0.79 -16.78
CA LEU A 133 8.78 0.13 -15.49
C LEU A 133 9.62 0.99 -14.54
N ASP A 134 8.94 1.67 -13.63
CA ASP A 134 9.55 2.43 -12.55
C ASP A 134 8.72 2.24 -11.26
N PRO A 135 9.29 1.64 -10.22
CA PRO A 135 8.62 1.46 -8.93
C PRO A 135 8.72 2.70 -8.03
N ARG A 136 9.52 3.72 -8.42
CA ARG A 136 9.64 4.95 -7.64
C ARG A 136 8.30 5.67 -7.60
N PRO A 137 7.99 6.30 -6.46
CA PRO A 137 6.70 6.95 -6.29
C PRO A 137 6.51 8.14 -7.21
N LEU A 138 5.26 8.42 -7.51
CA LEU A 138 4.84 9.55 -8.32
C LEU A 138 4.52 10.76 -7.42
N HIS A 139 4.88 11.95 -7.90
CA HIS A 139 4.50 13.23 -7.31
C HIS A 139 3.56 13.94 -8.28
N LEU A 140 2.30 14.09 -7.90
CA LEU A 140 1.30 14.75 -8.74
C LEU A 140 1.29 16.25 -8.45
N VAL A 141 1.28 17.06 -9.50
CA VAL A 141 1.13 18.52 -9.42
C VAL A 141 -0.14 18.90 -10.19
N LEU A 142 -1.09 19.52 -9.49
CA LEU A 142 -2.31 20.06 -10.05
C LEU A 142 -2.13 21.57 -10.23
N SER A 143 -1.72 21.98 -11.41
CA SER A 143 -1.47 23.37 -11.75
C SER A 143 -1.86 23.63 -13.20
N ARG A 144 -2.38 24.82 -13.49
CA ARG A 144 -2.59 25.25 -14.90
C ARG A 144 -1.30 25.74 -15.55
N THR A 145 -0.26 25.98 -14.75
CA THR A 145 1.00 26.53 -15.21
C THR A 145 1.99 25.40 -15.45
N LEU A 146 2.48 25.29 -16.69
CA LEU A 146 3.48 24.29 -17.07
C LEU A 146 4.78 24.46 -16.26
N GLY A 147 5.30 23.37 -15.71
CA GLY A 147 6.54 23.35 -14.93
C GLY A 147 6.43 23.93 -13.53
N ALA A 148 5.23 24.33 -13.10
CA ALA A 148 5.02 24.91 -11.79
C ALA A 148 5.23 23.87 -10.68
N GLU A 149 5.71 24.33 -9.52
CA GLU A 149 5.96 23.53 -8.31
C GLU A 149 6.96 22.36 -8.46
N ARG A 150 7.55 22.15 -9.65
CA ARG A 150 8.54 21.10 -9.88
C ARG A 150 9.82 21.30 -9.08
N ASP A 151 10.12 22.55 -8.74
CA ASP A 151 11.23 22.97 -7.89
C ASP A 151 11.09 22.54 -6.42
N LEU A 152 9.90 22.11 -5.99
CA LEU A 152 9.67 21.56 -4.65
C LEU A 152 10.24 20.15 -4.47
N PHE A 153 10.62 19.49 -5.56
CA PHE A 153 11.08 18.11 -5.56
C PHE A 153 12.53 17.99 -6.04
N ASP A 154 13.17 16.89 -5.69
CA ASP A 154 14.50 16.55 -6.18
C ASP A 154 14.51 16.43 -7.73
N ALA A 155 15.64 16.74 -8.35
CA ALA A 155 15.75 16.80 -9.80
C ALA A 155 15.45 15.46 -10.51
N ASP A 156 15.64 14.34 -9.81
CA ASP A 156 15.38 12.97 -10.29
C ASP A 156 14.00 12.42 -9.88
N ALA A 157 13.21 13.19 -9.13
CA ALA A 157 11.87 12.81 -8.70
C ALA A 157 10.92 12.66 -9.89
N ARG A 158 9.99 11.70 -9.81
CA ARG A 158 8.95 11.49 -10.83
C ARG A 158 7.80 12.45 -10.60
N VAL A 159 7.95 13.67 -11.09
CA VAL A 159 6.90 14.69 -11.04
C VAL A 159 6.03 14.61 -12.29
N LEU A 160 4.73 14.49 -12.10
CA LEU A 160 3.71 14.50 -13.15
C LEU A 160 2.75 15.66 -12.93
N GLU A 161 2.62 16.50 -13.94
CA GLU A 161 1.57 17.51 -14.00
C GLU A 161 0.28 16.86 -14.49
N VAL A 162 -0.80 16.99 -13.71
CA VAL A 162 -2.10 16.39 -14.01
C VAL A 162 -3.11 17.49 -14.26
N TYR A 163 -3.79 17.40 -15.40
CA TYR A 163 -4.81 18.37 -15.82
C TYR A 163 -6.22 17.77 -15.76
N GLY A 164 -6.33 16.44 -15.78
CA GLY A 164 -7.59 15.72 -15.66
C GLY A 164 -8.12 15.62 -14.23
N ALA A 165 -9.35 15.13 -14.11
CA ALA A 165 -9.95 14.81 -12.82
C ALA A 165 -9.25 13.61 -12.18
N LEU A 166 -8.86 13.77 -10.92
CA LEU A 166 -8.32 12.69 -10.09
C LEU A 166 -9.40 11.67 -9.72
N PRO A 167 -9.03 10.39 -9.55
CA PRO A 167 -9.95 9.35 -9.11
C PRO A 167 -10.36 9.55 -7.65
N GLU A 168 -11.59 9.15 -7.30
CA GLU A 168 -12.11 9.25 -5.93
C GLU A 168 -11.87 7.97 -5.10
N ARG A 169 -11.20 6.97 -5.69
CA ARG A 169 -10.84 5.73 -4.99
C ARG A 169 -9.44 5.86 -4.38
N ALA A 170 -9.36 5.71 -3.07
CA ALA A 170 -8.08 5.86 -2.34
C ALA A 170 -6.99 4.86 -2.77
N SER A 171 -7.37 3.64 -3.16
CA SER A 171 -6.42 2.64 -3.66
C SER A 171 -5.75 3.02 -4.98
N ALA A 172 -6.29 3.99 -5.73
CA ALA A 172 -5.64 4.51 -6.93
C ALA A 172 -4.34 5.27 -6.63
N PHE A 173 -4.14 5.71 -5.39
CA PHE A 173 -3.00 6.54 -4.97
C PHE A 173 -1.89 5.75 -4.27
N ASP A 174 -1.93 4.42 -4.30
CA ASP A 174 -0.94 3.55 -3.64
C ASP A 174 0.52 3.86 -4.07
N GLY A 175 0.73 4.12 -5.36
CA GLY A 175 2.03 4.50 -5.92
C GLY A 175 2.38 5.99 -5.79
N VAL A 176 1.50 6.83 -5.24
CA VAL A 176 1.63 8.29 -5.22
C VAL A 176 2.14 8.76 -3.87
N ALA A 177 3.28 9.44 -3.86
CA ALA A 177 3.85 10.01 -2.63
C ALA A 177 3.16 11.32 -2.24
N THR A 178 2.99 12.23 -3.20
CA THR A 178 2.46 13.57 -2.92
C THR A 178 1.48 14.01 -3.99
N VAL A 179 0.50 14.81 -3.59
CA VAL A 179 -0.37 15.57 -4.48
C VAL A 179 -0.28 17.03 -4.08
N VAL A 180 0.34 17.85 -4.92
CA VAL A 180 0.46 19.29 -4.70
C VAL A 180 -0.62 19.98 -5.50
N VAL A 181 -1.43 20.76 -4.80
CA VAL A 181 -2.43 21.64 -5.40
C VAL A 181 -1.81 23.03 -5.49
N GLY A 182 -1.48 23.44 -6.71
CA GLY A 182 -0.85 24.72 -7.01
C GLY A 182 -1.79 25.91 -6.88
N ASP A 183 -1.22 27.10 -7.00
CA ASP A 183 -1.90 28.40 -6.90
C ASP A 183 -2.93 28.64 -8.02
N THR A 184 -2.63 28.16 -9.23
CA THR A 184 -3.45 28.26 -10.43
C THR A 184 -4.31 27.00 -10.56
N LEU A 185 -5.29 26.90 -9.67
CA LEU A 185 -6.12 25.72 -9.43
C LEU A 185 -6.75 25.13 -10.71
N THR A 186 -6.37 23.90 -11.07
CA THR A 186 -7.29 22.96 -11.73
C THR A 186 -8.15 22.33 -10.64
N PRO A 187 -9.44 22.72 -10.49
CA PRO A 187 -10.25 22.23 -9.39
C PRO A 187 -10.44 20.72 -9.50
N SER A 188 -9.81 19.97 -8.59
CA SER A 188 -10.13 18.56 -8.34
C SER A 188 -11.18 18.46 -7.24
N SER A 189 -11.98 17.40 -7.25
CA SER A 189 -13.00 17.22 -6.22
C SER A 189 -12.34 17.09 -4.83
N PRO A 190 -12.93 17.70 -3.77
CA PRO A 190 -12.45 17.48 -2.40
C PRO A 190 -12.43 16.00 -2.02
N ALA A 191 -13.36 15.21 -2.58
CA ALA A 191 -13.41 13.77 -2.40
C ALA A 191 -12.16 13.06 -2.97
N ALA A 192 -11.68 13.44 -4.16
CA ALA A 192 -10.46 12.88 -4.74
C ALA A 192 -9.20 13.24 -3.93
N LEU A 193 -9.11 14.47 -3.41
CA LEU A 193 -8.02 14.88 -2.51
C LEU A 193 -8.07 14.12 -1.17
N ALA A 194 -9.26 13.97 -0.59
CA ALA A 194 -9.46 13.16 0.60
C ALA A 194 -9.08 11.69 0.35
N ALA A 195 -9.43 11.15 -0.82
CA ALA A 195 -9.07 9.80 -1.24
C ALA A 195 -7.55 9.63 -1.39
N ALA A 196 -6.86 10.63 -1.96
CA ALA A 196 -5.40 10.62 -2.06
C ALA A 196 -4.73 10.61 -0.69
N ALA A 197 -5.16 11.48 0.22
CA ALA A 197 -4.65 11.50 1.60
C ALA A 197 -4.96 10.18 2.33
N ALA A 198 -6.21 9.73 2.29
CA ALA A 198 -6.63 8.49 2.93
C ALA A 198 -5.90 7.25 2.37
N GLY A 199 -5.55 7.27 1.08
CA GLY A 199 -4.80 6.25 0.37
C GLY A 199 -3.33 6.15 0.74
N GLY A 200 -2.76 7.17 1.39
CA GLY A 200 -1.36 7.19 1.85
C GLY A 200 -0.52 8.34 1.32
N SER A 201 -1.05 9.18 0.43
CA SER A 201 -0.32 10.32 -0.11
C SER A 201 -0.30 11.51 0.85
N THR A 202 0.71 12.37 0.72
CA THR A 202 0.70 13.70 1.33
C THR A 202 0.07 14.69 0.36
N VAL A 203 -1.10 15.20 0.71
CA VAL A 203 -1.81 16.21 -0.10
C VAL A 203 -1.51 17.58 0.47
N LEU A 204 -0.86 18.41 -0.34
CA LEU A 204 -0.44 19.75 0.02
C LEU A 204 -1.24 20.78 -0.78
N LEU A 205 -1.98 21.63 -0.09
CA LEU A 205 -2.57 22.83 -0.66
C LEU A 205 -1.60 24.00 -0.48
N LEU A 206 -1.08 24.54 -1.58
CA LEU A 206 -0.33 25.78 -1.53
C LEU A 206 -1.31 26.94 -1.34
N GLU A 207 -0.98 27.83 -0.39
CA GLU A 207 -1.80 29.01 -0.21
C GLU A 207 -1.75 29.88 -1.48
N PRO A 208 -2.92 30.27 -2.04
CA PRO A 208 -2.93 31.07 -3.24
C PRO A 208 -2.26 32.42 -2.99
N THR A 209 -1.44 32.87 -3.94
CA THR A 209 -0.85 34.21 -3.90
C THR A 209 -1.94 35.26 -4.14
N GLY A 210 -2.60 35.71 -3.07
CA GLY A 210 -3.67 36.72 -3.08
C GLY A 210 -4.96 36.23 -2.41
N ASN A 211 -5.94 37.13 -2.23
CA ASN A 211 -7.22 36.83 -1.56
C ASN A 211 -8.22 36.04 -2.44
N ALA A 212 -7.75 35.15 -3.30
CA ALA A 212 -8.64 34.32 -4.11
C ALA A 212 -9.37 33.32 -3.18
N PRO A 213 -10.72 33.22 -3.26
CA PRO A 213 -11.46 32.26 -2.45
C PRO A 213 -11.10 30.83 -2.88
N LEU A 214 -10.96 29.94 -1.90
CA LEU A 214 -10.74 28.52 -2.17
C LEU A 214 -11.98 27.89 -2.83
N PRO A 215 -11.81 26.82 -3.64
CA PRO A 215 -12.92 26.08 -4.18
C PRO A 215 -13.82 25.50 -3.07
N GLU A 216 -15.09 25.31 -3.39
CA GLU A 216 -16.06 24.77 -2.44
C GLU A 216 -15.59 23.43 -1.83
N GLY A 217 -15.72 23.29 -0.51
CA GLY A 217 -15.31 22.10 0.25
C GLY A 217 -13.82 22.04 0.64
N TYR A 218 -12.94 22.87 0.08
CA TYR A 218 -11.51 22.87 0.46
C TYR A 218 -11.30 23.40 1.88
N ASP A 219 -12.06 24.41 2.30
CA ASP A 219 -11.98 24.92 3.69
C ASP A 219 -12.34 23.87 4.74
N ALA A 220 -13.32 23.00 4.43
CA ALA A 220 -13.69 21.91 5.31
C ALA A 220 -12.62 20.80 5.33
N LEU A 221 -12.02 20.50 4.18
CA LEU A 221 -10.99 19.47 4.06
C LEU A 221 -9.65 19.91 4.69
N PHE A 222 -9.25 21.16 4.50
CA PHE A 222 -8.00 21.75 4.99
C PHE A 222 -8.22 22.69 6.19
N GLY A 223 -9.20 22.38 7.04
CA GLY A 223 -9.54 23.22 8.20
C GLY A 223 -8.43 23.38 9.25
N ALA A 224 -7.40 22.52 9.21
CA ALA A 224 -6.19 22.62 10.01
C ALA A 224 -4.94 22.68 9.11
N PRO A 225 -3.87 23.38 9.53
CA PRO A 225 -2.65 23.55 8.72
C PRO A 225 -1.95 22.22 8.41
N LEU A 226 -2.03 21.26 9.33
CA LEU A 226 -1.53 19.91 9.13
C LEU A 226 -2.40 18.94 9.90
N GLN A 227 -2.94 17.94 9.22
CA GLN A 227 -3.73 16.90 9.82
C GLN A 227 -3.53 15.56 9.12
N ARG A 228 -3.81 14.49 9.84
CA ARG A 228 -3.76 13.14 9.30
C ARG A 228 -5.14 12.73 8.80
N LEU A 229 -5.19 12.06 7.66
CA LEU A 229 -6.41 11.45 7.14
C LEU A 229 -6.07 10.08 6.57
N GLY A 230 -6.60 9.01 7.17
CA GLY A 230 -6.26 7.63 6.82
C GLY A 230 -4.74 7.38 6.90
N ALA A 231 -4.16 6.78 5.86
CA ALA A 231 -2.74 6.44 5.83
C ALA A 231 -1.81 7.63 5.50
N GLY A 232 -2.33 8.76 4.99
CA GLY A 232 -1.55 9.92 4.57
C GLY A 232 -1.82 11.20 5.34
N TRP A 233 -1.58 12.34 4.67
CA TRP A 233 -1.58 13.68 5.28
C TRP A 233 -2.35 14.68 4.43
N LEU A 234 -3.02 15.61 5.10
CA LEU A 234 -3.52 16.86 4.52
C LEU A 234 -2.74 18.01 5.14
N ALA A 235 -2.17 18.86 4.30
CA ALA A 235 -1.39 19.99 4.73
C ALA A 235 -1.71 21.23 3.92
N ARG A 236 -1.56 22.38 4.58
CA ARG A 236 -1.65 23.71 3.98
C ARG A 236 -0.39 24.47 4.34
N SER A 237 0.28 25.04 3.35
CA SER A 237 1.56 25.72 3.55
C SER A 237 1.79 26.80 2.51
N GLU A 238 2.56 27.81 2.89
CA GLU A 238 3.14 28.74 1.93
C GLU A 238 4.18 28.02 1.05
N ARG A 239 4.36 28.50 -0.18
CA ARG A 239 5.28 27.87 -1.14
C ARG A 239 6.73 27.79 -0.62
N GLU A 240 7.18 28.77 0.15
CA GLU A 240 8.55 28.81 0.68
C GLU A 240 8.84 27.69 1.71
N GLU A 241 7.81 27.26 2.45
CA GLU A 241 7.93 26.23 3.49
C GLU A 241 7.54 24.82 2.99
N ALA A 242 6.86 24.76 1.84
CA ALA A 242 6.30 23.54 1.27
C ALA A 242 7.32 22.39 1.14
N ALA A 243 8.50 22.65 0.59
CA ALA A 243 9.53 21.61 0.39
C ALA A 243 10.03 21.04 1.74
N ALA A 244 10.25 21.91 2.73
CA ALA A 244 10.69 21.50 4.06
C ALA A 244 9.60 20.68 4.79
N LEU A 245 8.34 21.07 4.63
CA LEU A 245 7.20 20.33 5.17
C LEU A 245 7.08 18.94 4.55
N LEU A 246 7.14 18.82 3.22
CA LEU A 246 7.06 17.55 2.51
C LEU A 246 8.18 16.59 2.93
N ALA A 247 9.42 17.08 3.07
CA ALA A 247 10.56 16.28 3.51
C ALA A 247 10.47 15.81 4.98
N GLY A 248 9.72 16.54 5.82
CA GLY A 248 9.58 16.25 7.25
C GLY A 248 8.49 15.24 7.61
N LEU A 249 7.57 14.94 6.69
CA LEU A 249 6.43 14.08 6.97
C LEU A 249 6.76 12.59 6.70
N PRO A 250 6.53 11.68 7.68
CA PRO A 250 6.81 10.27 7.48
C PRO A 250 5.82 9.66 6.50
N ARG A 251 6.35 8.92 5.53
CA ARG A 251 5.58 8.13 4.57
C ARG A 251 5.47 6.68 5.01
N LEU A 252 4.30 6.10 4.80
CA LEU A 252 4.07 4.67 5.00
C LEU A 252 4.16 3.96 3.65
N GLU A 253 4.94 2.89 3.60
CA GLU A 253 5.04 2.05 2.41
C GLU A 253 4.16 0.82 2.60
N ARG A 254 3.02 0.76 1.89
CA ARG A 254 2.07 -0.35 2.00
C ARG A 254 2.74 -1.71 1.81
N ARG A 255 3.62 -1.85 0.80
CA ARG A 255 4.31 -3.13 0.53
C ARG A 255 5.18 -3.61 1.68
N THR A 256 5.85 -2.71 2.40
CA THR A 256 6.67 -3.12 3.54
C THR A 256 5.78 -3.51 4.72
N LEU A 257 4.66 -2.82 4.91
CA LEU A 257 3.64 -3.19 5.91
C LEU A 257 2.95 -4.53 5.58
N GLU A 258 2.62 -4.78 4.31
CA GLU A 258 2.09 -6.06 3.85
C GLU A 258 3.14 -7.16 3.99
N ALA A 259 4.38 -6.93 3.56
CA ALA A 259 5.45 -7.91 3.76
C ALA A 259 5.63 -8.23 5.26
N ALA A 260 5.61 -7.21 6.13
CA ALA A 260 5.68 -7.36 7.58
C ALA A 260 4.47 -8.13 8.15
N LEU A 261 3.27 -7.90 7.61
CA LEU A 261 2.06 -8.66 7.94
C LEU A 261 2.19 -10.14 7.56
N LEU A 262 2.91 -10.43 6.47
CA LEU A 262 2.97 -11.74 5.81
C LEU A 262 4.25 -12.57 6.13
N THR A 263 5.23 -12.01 6.88
CA THR A 263 6.64 -12.45 6.86
C THR A 263 6.98 -13.93 7.19
N PRO A 264 6.23 -14.73 7.97
CA PRO A 264 6.50 -16.18 7.90
C PRO A 264 5.29 -17.14 7.93
N ASP A 265 4.11 -16.73 8.39
CA ASP A 265 3.11 -17.71 8.83
C ASP A 265 2.07 -18.07 7.77
N LEU A 266 1.66 -17.12 6.93
CA LEU A 266 0.44 -17.26 6.13
C LEU A 266 0.58 -18.32 5.01
N ALA A 267 1.79 -18.57 4.53
CA ALA A 267 2.07 -19.55 3.47
C ALA A 267 2.68 -20.86 3.99
N ALA A 268 2.94 -21.00 5.30
CA ALA A 268 3.49 -22.24 5.84
C ALA A 268 2.41 -23.32 5.93
N PRO A 269 2.71 -24.59 5.57
CA PRO A 269 1.81 -25.69 5.85
C PRO A 269 1.53 -25.71 7.37
N PRO A 270 0.29 -26.05 7.78
CA PRO A 270 -0.06 -26.12 9.18
C PRO A 270 0.88 -27.07 9.91
N PRO A 271 1.10 -26.87 11.21
CA PRO A 271 1.95 -27.75 11.99
C PRO A 271 1.45 -29.19 11.87
N HIS A 272 2.33 -30.10 11.45
CA HIS A 272 2.10 -31.54 11.55
C HIS A 272 2.11 -31.94 13.03
N LEU A 273 1.53 -33.12 13.33
CA LEU A 273 1.65 -33.71 14.67
C LEU A 273 3.12 -33.68 15.13
N PRO A 274 3.40 -33.28 16.39
CA PRO A 274 4.77 -33.22 16.87
C PRO A 274 5.50 -34.55 16.59
N PRO A 275 6.77 -34.52 16.17
CA PRO A 275 7.53 -35.73 15.89
C PRO A 275 7.51 -36.72 17.06
N SER A 276 7.45 -36.20 18.29
CA SER A 276 7.31 -36.97 19.53
C SER A 276 6.00 -37.76 19.60
N THR A 277 4.88 -37.16 19.24
CA THR A 277 3.56 -37.81 19.24
C THR A 277 3.51 -38.94 18.21
N LEU A 278 4.12 -38.69 17.04
CA LEU A 278 4.20 -39.67 15.97
C LEU A 278 5.12 -40.84 16.36
N LEU A 279 6.25 -40.56 17.03
CA LEU A 279 7.14 -41.56 17.61
C LEU A 279 6.45 -42.43 18.66
N TRP A 280 5.69 -41.83 19.58
CA TRP A 280 4.93 -42.59 20.60
C TRP A 280 3.84 -43.46 19.98
N ALA A 281 3.14 -42.97 18.95
CA ALA A 281 2.17 -43.75 18.21
C ALA A 281 2.83 -44.94 17.48
N LEU A 282 3.98 -44.71 16.82
CA LEU A 282 4.76 -45.77 16.16
C LEU A 282 5.27 -46.80 17.17
N PHE A 283 5.75 -46.36 18.33
CA PHE A 283 6.19 -47.23 19.41
C PHE A 283 5.05 -48.09 19.94
N GLY A 284 3.89 -47.49 20.23
CA GLY A 284 2.69 -48.20 20.67
C GLY A 284 2.22 -49.24 19.65
N TYR A 285 2.22 -48.87 18.36
CA TYR A 285 1.90 -49.78 17.26
C TYR A 285 2.90 -50.94 17.16
N ALA A 286 4.21 -50.67 17.20
CA ALA A 286 5.25 -51.69 17.13
C ALA A 286 5.19 -52.65 18.33
N LEU A 287 4.92 -52.13 19.53
CA LEU A 287 4.74 -52.92 20.74
C LEU A 287 3.51 -53.83 20.63
N ALA A 288 2.38 -53.30 20.17
CA ALA A 288 1.15 -54.09 19.96
C ALA A 288 1.37 -55.22 18.94
N ALA A 289 2.01 -54.93 17.81
CA ALA A 289 2.35 -55.92 16.81
C ALA A 289 3.28 -57.02 17.38
N LEU A 290 4.29 -56.62 18.16
CA LEU A 290 5.23 -57.56 18.79
C LEU A 290 4.53 -58.45 19.83
N LEU A 291 3.63 -57.91 20.65
CA LEU A 291 2.86 -58.69 21.63
C LEU A 291 1.91 -59.69 20.94
N LEU A 292 1.25 -59.27 19.86
CA LEU A 292 0.37 -60.15 19.07
C LEU A 292 1.14 -61.33 18.46
N VAL A 293 2.30 -61.08 17.85
CA VAL A 293 3.14 -62.14 17.28
C VAL A 293 3.72 -63.05 18.37
N ARG A 294 4.19 -62.47 19.49
CA ARG A 294 4.86 -63.23 20.55
C ARG A 294 3.93 -64.14 21.35
N TYR A 295 2.70 -63.70 21.63
CA TYR A 295 1.77 -64.44 22.50
C TYR A 295 0.62 -65.13 21.74
N GLY A 296 0.30 -64.69 20.52
CA GLY A 296 -0.86 -65.17 19.76
C GLY A 296 -0.61 -66.34 18.81
N ARG A 297 0.63 -66.81 18.61
CA ARG A 297 1.00 -67.89 17.65
C ARG A 297 0.45 -67.59 16.23
N LEU A 298 0.04 -68.62 15.45
CA LEU A 298 -0.51 -68.47 14.09
C LEU A 298 -1.68 -67.44 14.00
N PRO A 299 -2.67 -67.45 14.91
CA PRO A 299 -3.69 -66.40 14.97
C PRO A 299 -3.14 -64.99 15.21
N GLY A 300 -2.13 -64.86 16.08
CA GLY A 300 -1.47 -63.59 16.37
C GLY A 300 -0.75 -62.96 15.16
N LEU A 301 -0.20 -63.81 14.27
CA LEU A 301 0.36 -63.37 12.98
C LEU A 301 -0.72 -62.75 12.07
N TRP A 302 -1.89 -63.36 11.98
CA TRP A 302 -3.02 -62.82 11.23
C TRP A 302 -3.55 -61.51 11.85
N SER A 303 -3.60 -61.42 13.17
CA SER A 303 -3.99 -60.18 13.87
C SER A 303 -2.97 -59.06 13.66
N ALA A 304 -1.67 -59.35 13.70
CA ALA A 304 -0.62 -58.37 13.42
C ALA A 304 -0.64 -57.91 11.95
N LEU A 305 -0.88 -58.83 11.01
CA LEU A 305 -1.06 -58.50 9.59
C LEU A 305 -2.29 -57.59 9.41
N LEU A 306 -3.43 -57.93 10.03
CA LEU A 306 -4.65 -57.12 9.96
C LEU A 306 -4.43 -55.74 10.59
N LEU A 307 -3.74 -55.66 11.74
CA LEU A 307 -3.37 -54.40 12.37
C LEU A 307 -2.47 -53.55 11.46
N ALA A 308 -1.55 -54.18 10.73
CA ALA A 308 -0.71 -53.50 9.74
C ALA A 308 -1.50 -53.01 8.54
N THR A 309 -2.41 -53.82 8.02
CA THR A 309 -3.25 -53.43 6.88
C THR A 309 -4.20 -52.30 7.27
N VAL A 310 -4.86 -52.41 8.43
CA VAL A 310 -5.76 -51.37 8.95
C VAL A 310 -4.98 -50.11 9.33
N GLY A 311 -3.82 -50.24 9.98
CA GLY A 311 -2.95 -49.12 10.32
C GLY A 311 -2.39 -48.42 9.09
N SER A 312 -2.03 -49.17 8.04
CA SER A 312 -1.57 -48.61 6.77
C SER A 312 -2.72 -47.98 5.98
N LEU A 313 -3.93 -48.54 6.04
CA LEU A 313 -5.12 -47.97 5.40
C LEU A 313 -5.59 -46.70 6.12
N ALA A 314 -5.64 -46.73 7.45
CA ALA A 314 -5.94 -45.57 8.29
C ALA A 314 -4.87 -44.49 8.14
N GLY A 315 -3.59 -44.87 8.10
CA GLY A 315 -2.48 -43.97 7.80
C GLY A 315 -2.58 -43.39 6.39
N PHE A 316 -2.94 -44.18 5.39
CA PHE A 316 -3.20 -43.68 4.03
C PHE A 316 -4.36 -42.67 4.03
N TRP A 317 -5.47 -42.95 4.70
CA TRP A 317 -6.61 -42.01 4.78
C TRP A 317 -6.31 -40.76 5.61
N ALA A 318 -5.51 -40.87 6.68
CA ALA A 318 -5.11 -39.73 7.51
C ALA A 318 -4.02 -38.87 6.84
N LEU A 319 -3.12 -39.49 6.07
CA LEU A 319 -2.09 -38.80 5.27
C LEU A 319 -2.60 -38.36 3.89
N ARG A 320 -3.78 -38.84 3.48
CA ARG A 320 -4.56 -38.25 2.39
C ARG A 320 -5.02 -36.89 2.90
N GLY A 321 -4.09 -35.93 2.84
CA GLY A 321 -4.26 -34.59 3.40
C GLY A 321 -5.61 -34.03 3.02
N GLU A 322 -6.24 -33.37 3.99
CA GLU A 322 -7.54 -32.73 3.85
C GLU A 322 -7.68 -32.14 2.45
N GLU A 323 -8.72 -32.52 1.73
CA GLU A 323 -8.96 -31.95 0.41
C GLU A 323 -9.23 -30.43 0.46
N VAL A 324 -9.39 -29.85 1.64
CA VAL A 324 -9.76 -28.46 1.85
C VAL A 324 -8.53 -27.57 1.72
N VAL A 325 -8.63 -26.52 0.90
CA VAL A 325 -7.63 -25.45 0.86
C VAL A 325 -7.65 -24.74 2.20
N GLN A 326 -6.50 -24.65 2.82
CA GLN A 326 -6.35 -23.96 4.08
C GLN A 326 -6.07 -22.49 3.80
N GLU A 327 -6.85 -21.66 4.47
CA GLU A 327 -6.80 -20.22 4.32
C GLU A 327 -6.43 -19.60 5.66
N GLN A 328 -5.43 -18.74 5.64
CA GLN A 328 -5.10 -17.87 6.75
C GLN A 328 -5.21 -16.43 6.27
N ALA A 329 -5.78 -15.55 7.09
CA ALA A 329 -5.92 -14.14 6.77
C ALA A 329 -5.41 -13.29 7.93
N ARG A 330 -4.74 -12.19 7.62
CA ARG A 330 -4.41 -11.14 8.59
C ARG A 330 -4.90 -9.82 8.05
N THR A 331 -5.40 -9.00 8.96
CA THR A 331 -5.87 -7.66 8.64
C THR A 331 -5.12 -6.64 9.47
N LEU A 332 -4.68 -5.57 8.81
CA LEU A 332 -4.09 -4.39 9.41
C LEU A 332 -4.96 -3.18 9.05
N VAL A 333 -5.37 -2.41 10.04
CA VAL A 333 -6.14 -1.18 9.84
C VAL A 333 -5.30 0.00 10.29
N LEU A 334 -5.00 0.90 9.35
CA LEU A 334 -4.17 2.08 9.54
C LEU A 334 -5.08 3.31 9.65
N ALA A 335 -5.28 3.82 10.86
CA ALA A 335 -6.14 4.95 11.13
C ALA A 335 -5.35 6.26 11.28
N GLY A 336 -5.82 7.30 10.61
CA GLY A 336 -5.35 8.67 10.77
C GLY A 336 -6.56 9.59 10.85
N GLY A 337 -6.83 10.11 12.05
CA GLY A 337 -8.08 10.83 12.30
C GLY A 337 -9.30 9.91 12.16
N PRO A 338 -10.41 10.36 11.55
CA PRO A 338 -11.67 9.62 11.51
C PRO A 338 -11.72 8.52 10.44
N LEU A 339 -10.77 8.48 9.49
CA LEU A 339 -10.72 7.48 8.44
C LEU A 339 -9.58 6.49 8.67
N ALA A 340 -9.79 5.25 8.25
CA ALA A 340 -8.77 4.21 8.28
C ALA A 340 -8.68 3.47 6.95
N GLN A 341 -7.45 3.04 6.63
CA GLN A 341 -7.17 2.18 5.48
C GLN A 341 -7.02 0.74 5.96
N ARG A 342 -7.82 -0.16 5.37
CA ARG A 342 -7.78 -1.60 5.64
C ARG A 342 -6.86 -2.30 4.64
N LEU A 343 -5.83 -2.94 5.15
CA LEU A 343 -4.91 -3.81 4.42
C LEU A 343 -5.15 -5.25 4.83
N GLU A 344 -5.36 -6.13 3.86
CA GLU A 344 -5.70 -7.53 4.12
C GLU A 344 -4.79 -8.44 3.28
N GLY A 345 -4.04 -9.27 3.98
CA GLY A 345 -3.18 -10.30 3.40
C GLY A 345 -3.76 -11.67 3.66
N ARG A 346 -3.77 -12.53 2.64
CA ARG A 346 -4.27 -13.91 2.72
C ARG A 346 -3.20 -14.88 2.25
N GLY A 347 -3.03 -15.96 2.99
CA GLY A 347 -2.23 -17.09 2.58
C GLY A 347 -3.13 -18.28 2.30
N LEU A 348 -2.95 -18.86 1.12
CA LEU A 348 -3.64 -20.07 0.68
C LEU A 348 -2.64 -21.19 0.59
N PHE A 349 -2.96 -22.34 1.18
CA PHE A 349 -2.18 -23.56 1.06
C PHE A 349 -3.07 -24.69 0.57
N SER A 350 -2.65 -25.36 -0.51
CA SER A 350 -3.38 -26.50 -1.06
C SER A 350 -2.55 -27.79 -0.99
N PRO A 351 -2.98 -28.81 -0.23
CA PRO A 351 -2.27 -30.09 -0.16
C PRO A 351 -2.45 -30.97 -1.42
N ALA A 352 -3.42 -30.63 -2.26
CA ALA A 352 -3.72 -31.27 -3.55
C ALA A 352 -3.77 -30.22 -4.68
N ARG A 353 -3.62 -30.62 -5.94
CA ARG A 353 -3.82 -29.69 -7.06
C ARG A 353 -5.30 -29.29 -7.13
N ARG A 354 -5.58 -27.98 -7.18
CA ARG A 354 -6.96 -27.45 -7.22
C ARG A 354 -7.07 -26.18 -8.03
N ASP A 355 -8.17 -26.09 -8.77
CA ASP A 355 -8.61 -24.84 -9.39
C ASP A 355 -9.53 -24.10 -8.40
N LEU A 356 -9.20 -22.84 -8.15
CA LEU A 356 -9.90 -21.97 -7.22
C LEU A 356 -10.50 -20.79 -7.96
N THR A 357 -11.72 -20.45 -7.60
CA THR A 357 -12.38 -19.20 -7.97
C THR A 357 -12.76 -18.48 -6.68
N LEU A 358 -12.13 -17.33 -6.45
CA LEU A 358 -12.35 -16.47 -5.30
C LEU A 358 -13.14 -15.27 -5.80
N ASP A 359 -14.37 -15.09 -5.33
CA ASP A 359 -15.24 -13.99 -5.77
C ASP A 359 -14.98 -12.67 -5.02
N THR A 360 -15.39 -11.55 -5.60
CA THR A 360 -15.27 -10.24 -4.94
C THR A 360 -16.28 -10.01 -3.83
N GLU A 361 -17.41 -10.72 -3.81
CA GLU A 361 -18.43 -10.56 -2.76
C GLU A 361 -17.88 -10.94 -1.39
N ARG A 362 -17.04 -11.97 -1.33
CA ARG A 362 -16.42 -12.44 -0.10
C ARG A 362 -14.97 -11.99 0.07
N TYR A 363 -14.25 -11.70 -1.02
CA TYR A 363 -12.79 -11.49 -0.97
C TYR A 363 -12.32 -10.14 -1.52
N GLY A 364 -13.18 -9.35 -2.16
CA GLY A 364 -12.78 -8.16 -2.91
C GLY A 364 -11.85 -8.47 -4.10
N LEU A 365 -11.25 -7.43 -4.68
CA LEU A 365 -10.28 -7.60 -5.77
C LEU A 365 -8.93 -8.02 -5.17
N LEU A 366 -8.57 -9.29 -5.33
CA LEU A 366 -7.31 -9.89 -4.86
C LEU A 366 -6.26 -9.89 -5.96
N TYR A 367 -4.98 -9.82 -5.61
CA TYR A 367 -3.89 -10.09 -6.53
C TYR A 367 -2.83 -11.00 -5.90
N PRO A 368 -2.18 -11.87 -6.71
CA PRO A 368 -1.09 -12.70 -6.22
C PRO A 368 0.15 -11.84 -5.95
N LEU A 369 0.61 -11.83 -4.70
CA LEU A 369 1.86 -11.22 -4.29
C LEU A 369 3.02 -12.09 -4.74
N ASP A 370 3.12 -13.30 -4.18
CA ASP A 370 4.16 -14.28 -4.49
C ASP A 370 3.63 -15.71 -4.35
N GLU A 371 4.10 -16.58 -5.24
CA GLU A 371 3.94 -18.03 -5.11
C GLU A 371 5.13 -18.53 -4.30
N VAL A 372 4.88 -19.04 -3.10
CA VAL A 372 5.92 -19.66 -2.30
C VAL A 372 6.14 -21.05 -2.88
N ALA A 373 7.22 -21.17 -3.65
CA ALA A 373 7.49 -22.36 -4.45
C ALA A 373 7.50 -23.63 -3.60
N SER A 374 6.77 -24.64 -4.08
CA SER A 374 6.97 -26.03 -3.65
C SER A 374 8.39 -26.50 -4.02
N PRO A 375 8.99 -27.47 -3.32
CA PRO A 375 10.35 -27.99 -3.61
C PRO A 375 10.49 -28.74 -4.96
N ARG A 376 9.52 -28.63 -5.88
CA ARG A 376 9.61 -29.17 -7.24
C ARG A 376 9.04 -28.18 -8.26
N THR A 377 9.87 -27.89 -9.26
CA THR A 377 9.76 -26.92 -10.35
C THR A 377 8.71 -27.26 -11.41
N VAL A 378 7.43 -27.36 -11.04
CA VAL A 378 6.35 -27.47 -12.04
C VAL A 378 5.68 -26.10 -12.13
N PRO A 379 5.74 -25.40 -13.28
CA PRO A 379 5.03 -24.14 -13.44
C PRO A 379 3.51 -24.37 -13.25
N PRO A 380 2.78 -23.38 -12.71
CA PRO A 380 1.35 -23.50 -12.53
C PRO A 380 0.70 -23.86 -13.86
N SER A 381 -0.14 -24.89 -13.85
CA SER A 381 -0.75 -25.44 -15.05
C SER A 381 -1.73 -24.49 -15.76
N ALA A 382 -2.14 -23.42 -15.09
CA ALA A 382 -3.05 -22.42 -15.62
C ALA A 382 -2.59 -21.02 -15.20
N VAL A 383 -2.72 -20.08 -16.13
CA VAL A 383 -2.39 -18.66 -15.91
C VAL A 383 -3.44 -18.03 -14.98
N PRO A 384 -3.05 -17.43 -13.84
CA PRO A 384 -3.99 -16.75 -12.96
C PRO A 384 -4.72 -15.64 -13.71
N THR A 385 -6.04 -15.61 -13.58
CA THR A 385 -6.92 -14.65 -14.24
C THR A 385 -7.68 -13.85 -13.20
N LEU A 386 -7.40 -12.54 -13.19
CA LEU A 386 -8.05 -11.52 -12.40
C LEU A 386 -9.25 -10.96 -13.16
N SER A 387 -10.28 -10.57 -12.44
CA SER A 387 -11.44 -9.88 -12.98
C SER A 387 -12.07 -8.99 -11.90
N PRO A 388 -12.90 -8.00 -12.27
CA PRO A 388 -13.67 -7.22 -11.30
C PRO A 388 -14.58 -8.05 -10.40
N SER A 389 -14.87 -9.32 -10.75
CA SER A 389 -15.67 -10.26 -9.95
C SER A 389 -14.82 -11.23 -9.12
N GLY A 390 -13.49 -11.17 -9.20
CA GLY A 390 -12.59 -11.97 -8.38
C GLY A 390 -11.39 -12.56 -9.11
N LEU A 391 -10.74 -13.51 -8.46
CA LEU A 391 -9.51 -14.18 -8.92
C LEU A 391 -9.77 -15.66 -9.21
N ARG A 392 -9.37 -16.11 -10.40
CA ARG A 392 -9.33 -17.52 -10.79
C ARG A 392 -7.89 -17.98 -10.91
N LEU A 393 -7.52 -19.07 -10.25
CA LEU A 393 -6.15 -19.58 -10.25
C LEU A 393 -6.14 -21.11 -10.05
N SER A 394 -5.02 -21.75 -10.37
CA SER A 394 -4.80 -23.18 -10.14
C SER A 394 -3.60 -23.34 -9.20
N LEU A 395 -3.84 -23.84 -7.99
CA LEU A 395 -2.77 -24.21 -7.07
C LEU A 395 -2.34 -25.65 -7.35
N GLY A 396 -1.04 -25.85 -7.47
CA GLY A 396 -0.40 -27.15 -7.47
C GLY A 396 -0.49 -27.86 -6.12
N ARG A 397 0.07 -29.07 -6.09
CA ARG A 397 0.11 -29.89 -4.88
C ARG A 397 1.15 -29.33 -3.91
N TYR A 398 0.77 -29.09 -2.66
CA TYR A 398 1.62 -28.46 -1.64
C TYR A 398 2.12 -27.08 -2.07
N GLU A 399 1.31 -26.37 -2.85
CA GLU A 399 1.61 -25.01 -3.25
C GLU A 399 1.01 -24.03 -2.25
N ALA A 400 1.77 -22.99 -1.94
CA ALA A 400 1.32 -21.88 -1.12
C ALA A 400 1.36 -20.58 -1.91
N LEU A 401 0.32 -19.77 -1.76
CA LEU A 401 0.16 -18.51 -2.46
C LEU A 401 -0.17 -17.40 -1.47
N LEU A 402 0.55 -16.29 -1.56
CA LEU A 402 0.21 -15.07 -0.86
C LEU A 402 -0.61 -14.17 -1.78
N LEU A 403 -1.74 -13.71 -1.26
CA LEU A 403 -2.64 -12.79 -1.92
C LEU A 403 -2.74 -11.52 -1.07
N ALA A 404 -2.83 -10.38 -1.73
CA ALA A 404 -3.26 -9.14 -1.07
C ALA A 404 -4.54 -8.64 -1.71
N ARG A 405 -5.43 -8.14 -0.86
CA ARG A 405 -6.66 -7.48 -1.28
C ARG A 405 -6.39 -6.02 -1.60
N ARG A 406 -7.16 -5.48 -2.53
CA ARG A 406 -7.20 -4.03 -2.76
C ARG A 406 -7.48 -3.29 -1.45
N PRO A 407 -6.68 -2.26 -1.11
CA PRO A 407 -6.94 -1.44 0.05
C PRO A 407 -8.33 -0.80 -0.01
N GLU A 408 -9.04 -0.85 1.11
CA GLU A 408 -10.37 -0.26 1.27
C GLU A 408 -10.35 0.77 2.40
N LEU A 409 -11.25 1.74 2.32
CA LEU A 409 -11.45 2.72 3.38
C LEU A 409 -12.61 2.29 4.27
N GLU A 410 -12.44 2.46 5.57
CA GLU A 410 -13.47 2.29 6.58
C GLU A 410 -13.38 3.40 7.64
N ASP A 411 -14.43 3.56 8.44
CA ASP A 411 -14.42 4.48 9.57
C ASP A 411 -13.43 4.00 10.63
N ALA A 412 -12.62 4.92 11.14
CA ALA A 412 -11.62 4.60 12.15
C ALA A 412 -12.28 4.26 13.48
N ARG A 413 -12.06 3.03 13.94
CA ARG A 413 -12.48 2.56 15.27
C ARG A 413 -11.47 2.89 16.35
N PHE A 414 -10.22 3.12 15.98
CA PHE A 414 -9.11 3.34 16.90
C PHE A 414 -8.18 4.40 16.34
N TYR A 415 -8.12 5.57 16.96
CA TYR A 415 -7.40 6.73 16.41
C TYR A 415 -7.01 7.75 17.47
N TRP A 416 -6.08 8.63 17.12
CA TRP A 416 -5.70 9.77 17.95
C TRP A 416 -6.65 10.96 17.78
N ARG A 417 -7.08 11.54 18.90
CA ARG A 417 -7.78 12.83 18.97
C ARG A 417 -7.00 13.75 19.89
N GLY A 418 -6.14 14.58 19.30
CA GLY A 418 -5.16 15.35 20.07
C GLY A 418 -4.19 14.40 20.79
N ASP A 419 -4.06 14.53 22.10
CA ASP A 419 -3.19 13.69 22.93
C ASP A 419 -3.89 12.45 23.52
N GLU A 420 -5.17 12.24 23.20
CA GLU A 420 -5.96 11.10 23.65
C GLU A 420 -6.12 10.07 22.55
N LEU A 421 -6.07 8.81 22.95
CA LEU A 421 -6.34 7.68 22.10
C LEU A 421 -7.79 7.24 22.29
N ILE A 422 -8.55 7.20 21.20
CA ILE A 422 -9.98 6.90 21.21
C ILE A 422 -10.20 5.47 20.72
N ASN A 423 -11.04 4.72 21.42
CA ASN A 423 -11.66 3.51 20.92
C ASN A 423 -13.15 3.77 20.70
N ALA A 424 -13.56 3.92 19.46
CA ALA A 424 -14.95 4.05 19.01
C ALA A 424 -15.54 2.69 18.57
N GLY A 425 -14.86 1.60 18.89
CA GLY A 425 -15.35 0.24 18.68
C GLY A 425 -16.19 -0.25 19.86
N SER A 426 -17.01 -1.26 19.61
CA SER A 426 -17.90 -1.89 20.58
C SER A 426 -17.22 -2.89 21.52
N ARG A 427 -15.91 -3.12 21.35
CA ARG A 427 -15.12 -4.06 22.15
C ARG A 427 -13.96 -3.34 22.84
N ALA A 428 -13.55 -3.87 23.98
CA ALA A 428 -12.32 -3.42 24.62
C ALA A 428 -11.11 -3.88 23.79
N LEU A 429 -10.11 -3.02 23.68
CA LEU A 429 -8.86 -3.29 23.01
C LEU A 429 -7.80 -3.71 24.03
N GLU A 430 -7.30 -4.92 23.84
CA GLU A 430 -6.23 -5.52 24.65
C GLU A 430 -4.87 -5.34 23.97
N ASP A 431 -3.79 -5.61 24.71
CA ASP A 431 -2.41 -5.51 24.22
C ASP A 431 -2.08 -4.15 23.57
N LEU A 432 -2.56 -3.06 24.17
CA LEU A 432 -2.29 -1.72 23.67
C LEU A 432 -0.81 -1.37 23.84
N PHE A 433 -0.13 -1.03 22.76
CA PHE A 433 1.29 -0.67 22.74
C PHE A 433 1.52 0.62 21.97
N ILE A 434 2.28 1.56 22.52
CA ILE A 434 2.59 2.83 21.85
C ILE A 434 4.09 2.91 21.58
N LEU A 435 4.45 3.06 20.30
CA LEU A 435 5.85 3.12 19.88
C LEU A 435 6.54 4.36 20.48
N GLY A 436 7.45 4.12 21.43
CA GLY A 436 8.17 5.17 22.16
C GLY A 436 7.58 5.51 23.54
N ARG A 437 6.43 4.94 23.93
CA ARG A 437 5.88 5.04 25.30
C ARG A 437 5.70 3.68 26.00
N GLY A 438 5.72 2.58 25.27
CA GLY A 438 5.60 1.23 25.81
C GLY A 438 4.15 0.75 25.94
N GLN A 439 3.98 -0.36 26.65
CA GLN A 439 2.71 -1.02 26.88
C GLN A 439 1.77 -0.17 27.74
N GLN A 440 0.48 -0.22 27.41
CA GLN A 440 -0.58 0.55 28.08
C GLN A 440 -1.63 -0.39 28.69
N LYS A 441 -2.52 0.17 29.49
CA LYS A 441 -3.71 -0.54 29.99
C LYS A 441 -4.69 -0.78 28.84
N ALA A 442 -5.51 -1.82 28.99
CA ALA A 442 -6.59 -2.11 28.06
C ALA A 442 -7.53 -0.91 27.93
N LEU A 443 -7.98 -0.64 26.71
CA LEU A 443 -8.83 0.50 26.38
C LEU A 443 -10.26 0.01 26.17
N ALA A 444 -11.17 0.39 27.07
CA ALA A 444 -12.57 -0.04 27.00
C ALA A 444 -13.27 0.44 25.72
N ALA A 445 -14.36 -0.23 25.35
CA ALA A 445 -15.23 0.21 24.26
C ALA A 445 -15.75 1.64 24.49
N ASP A 446 -15.91 2.42 23.41
CA ASP A 446 -16.44 3.79 23.42
C ASP A 446 -15.77 4.72 24.46
N SER A 447 -14.47 4.55 24.68
CA SER A 447 -13.72 5.29 25.70
C SER A 447 -12.42 5.88 25.17
N SER A 448 -11.80 6.76 25.96
CA SER A 448 -10.50 7.35 25.66
C SER A 448 -9.45 7.03 26.72
N LEU A 449 -8.20 6.97 26.30
CA LEU A 449 -7.04 6.81 27.16
C LEU A 449 -6.01 7.90 26.88
N ARG A 450 -5.48 8.47 27.96
CA ARG A 450 -4.26 9.27 27.91
C ARG A 450 -3.05 8.36 28.10
N PRO A 451 -2.08 8.36 27.16
CA PRO A 451 -0.91 7.50 27.23
C PRO A 451 -0.05 7.75 28.47
N GLU A 452 0.32 6.69 29.17
CA GLU A 452 1.28 6.68 30.27
C GLU A 452 2.64 6.11 29.80
N LEU A 453 3.68 6.28 30.60
CA LEU A 453 4.96 5.59 30.39
C LEU A 453 4.81 4.16 30.89
N GLY A 454 5.01 3.18 30.01
CA GLY A 454 4.94 1.77 30.32
C GLY A 454 6.20 1.00 29.91
N ASP A 455 6.14 -0.32 30.04
CA ASP A 455 7.25 -1.19 29.69
C ASP A 455 7.49 -1.19 28.18
N ASN A 456 8.75 -1.10 27.78
CA ASN A 456 9.14 -0.97 26.37
C ASN A 456 9.21 -2.31 25.63
N LEU A 457 8.77 -3.42 26.24
CA LEU A 457 8.77 -4.72 25.60
C LEU A 457 7.52 -4.86 24.72
N PRO A 458 7.65 -4.87 23.38
CA PRO A 458 6.49 -5.01 22.52
C PRO A 458 6.00 -6.46 22.52
N PRO A 459 4.67 -6.69 22.42
CA PRO A 459 4.12 -7.99 22.06
C PRO A 459 4.74 -8.53 20.76
N ASP A 460 5.01 -9.84 20.71
CA ASP A 460 5.63 -10.50 19.55
C ASP A 460 4.90 -10.22 18.23
N ALA A 461 3.57 -10.14 18.29
CA ALA A 461 2.69 -9.86 17.15
C ALA A 461 2.98 -8.50 16.46
N TYR A 462 3.50 -7.52 17.20
CA TYR A 462 3.76 -6.18 16.66
C TYR A 462 5.18 -6.02 16.14
N THR A 463 6.13 -6.80 16.65
CA THR A 463 7.55 -6.75 16.32
C THR A 463 7.85 -6.57 14.82
N PRO A 464 7.23 -7.31 13.87
CA PRO A 464 7.51 -7.13 12.45
C PRO A 464 7.04 -5.76 11.91
N LEU A 465 6.01 -5.15 12.50
CA LEU A 465 5.44 -3.88 12.04
C LEU A 465 6.19 -2.66 12.59
N LEU A 466 6.76 -2.74 13.80
CA LEU A 466 7.34 -1.59 14.49
C LEU A 466 8.42 -0.82 13.69
N PRO A 467 9.33 -1.46 12.94
CA PRO A 467 10.34 -0.74 12.15
C PRO A 467 9.76 0.12 11.03
N HIS A 468 8.52 -0.18 10.60
CA HIS A 468 7.86 0.44 9.46
C HIS A 468 6.81 1.48 9.87
N LEU A 469 6.65 1.74 11.18
CA LEU A 469 5.69 2.69 11.72
C LEU A 469 6.39 3.91 12.33
N PRO A 470 5.81 5.12 12.20
CA PRO A 470 6.36 6.31 12.84
C PRO A 470 6.27 6.20 14.36
N ARG A 471 7.25 6.82 15.07
CA ARG A 471 7.18 6.95 16.53
C ARG A 471 5.89 7.66 16.94
N GLY A 472 5.26 7.20 18.01
CA GLY A 472 3.94 7.65 18.45
C GLY A 472 2.77 6.85 17.89
N SER A 473 2.99 5.94 16.92
CA SER A 473 1.96 4.99 16.51
C SER A 473 1.51 4.13 17.69
N ALA A 474 0.21 4.05 17.91
CA ALA A 474 -0.40 3.13 18.86
C ALA A 474 -0.90 1.89 18.11
N LEU A 475 -0.66 0.72 18.67
CA LEU A 475 -1.08 -0.57 18.15
C LEU A 475 -1.97 -1.27 19.17
N ALA A 476 -3.05 -1.86 18.70
CA ALA A 476 -3.96 -2.65 19.51
C ALA A 476 -4.43 -3.89 18.72
N ARG A 477 -4.92 -4.89 19.43
CA ARG A 477 -5.39 -6.14 18.81
C ARG A 477 -6.86 -6.40 19.13
N ASP A 478 -7.60 -6.87 18.12
CA ASP A 478 -8.93 -7.47 18.23
C ASP A 478 -8.94 -8.80 17.47
N GLY A 479 -8.56 -9.89 18.13
CA GLY A 479 -8.36 -11.18 17.46
C GLY A 479 -7.22 -11.13 16.42
N ASP A 480 -7.49 -11.49 15.17
CA ASP A 480 -6.49 -11.47 14.08
C ASP A 480 -6.37 -10.11 13.38
N LEU A 481 -7.13 -9.11 13.86
CA LEU A 481 -7.08 -7.74 13.40
C LEU A 481 -6.08 -6.94 14.25
N VAL A 482 -5.11 -6.32 13.58
CA VAL A 482 -4.21 -5.33 14.18
C VAL A 482 -4.70 -3.93 13.82
N LEU A 483 -5.03 -3.14 14.82
CA LEU A 483 -5.42 -1.74 14.69
C LEU A 483 -4.22 -0.85 14.95
N VAL A 484 -3.95 0.11 14.08
CA VAL A 484 -2.86 1.08 14.24
C VAL A 484 -3.41 2.48 14.16
N ALA A 485 -3.31 3.23 15.26
CA ALA A 485 -3.58 4.65 15.28
C ALA A 485 -2.29 5.43 15.03
N LEU A 486 -2.22 6.10 13.89
CA LEU A 486 -1.06 6.86 13.46
C LEU A 486 -1.09 8.25 14.11
N PRO A 487 0.08 8.74 14.59
CA PRO A 487 0.14 9.95 15.39
C PRO A 487 -0.27 11.19 14.59
N THR A 488 -1.00 12.10 15.22
CA THR A 488 -1.09 13.49 14.77
C THR A 488 0.23 14.18 15.18
N VAL A 489 0.84 15.03 14.33
CA VAL A 489 2.17 15.64 14.61
C VAL A 489 2.19 16.57 15.85
N SER A 490 1.08 16.65 16.60
CA SER A 490 0.94 17.37 17.87
C SER A 490 1.87 16.84 18.99
N GLY A 491 2.49 15.68 18.82
CA GLY A 491 3.41 15.07 19.79
C GLY A 491 4.90 15.38 19.55
N SER A 492 5.31 16.64 19.64
CA SER A 492 6.71 17.07 19.78
C SER A 492 7.77 16.34 18.93
N SER A 493 8.12 16.93 17.80
CA SER A 493 9.52 16.98 17.35
C SER A 493 10.35 17.86 18.31
N ARG A 494 10.31 17.61 19.61
CA ARG A 494 11.46 17.95 20.44
C ARG A 494 12.55 16.99 19.99
N ARG A 495 13.44 17.48 19.13
CA ARG A 495 14.78 16.91 18.96
C ARG A 495 15.21 16.29 20.30
N PRO A 496 15.65 15.03 20.37
CA PRO A 496 16.38 14.57 21.53
C PRO A 496 17.72 15.31 21.54
N SER A 497 17.76 16.51 22.11
CA SER A 497 18.99 17.10 22.64
C SER A 497 19.34 16.33 23.91
N GLY A 498 19.83 15.11 23.72
CA GLY A 498 20.03 14.21 24.83
C GLY A 498 20.59 12.87 24.40
N ARG A 499 21.79 12.91 23.80
CA ARG A 499 22.85 11.91 23.94
C ARG A 499 22.37 10.45 23.94
N ASP A 500 22.60 9.76 22.83
CA ASP A 500 22.68 8.30 22.81
C ASP A 500 23.49 7.81 24.01
N ARG A 501 22.79 7.26 25.00
CA ARG A 501 23.39 6.31 25.94
C ARG A 501 22.94 4.95 25.48
N SER A 502 23.69 4.43 24.51
CA SER A 502 23.86 3.00 24.34
C SER A 502 24.32 2.40 25.68
N VAL A 503 23.40 1.79 26.42
CA VAL A 503 23.78 0.83 27.46
C VAL A 503 23.81 -0.53 26.80
N SER A 504 24.95 -0.82 26.20
CA SER A 504 25.39 -2.20 25.92
C SER A 504 26.81 -2.31 26.47
N GLY A 505 27.04 -3.31 27.33
CA GLY A 505 28.36 -3.52 27.91
C GLY A 505 28.37 -4.31 29.21
N SER A 506 27.96 -5.58 29.15
CA SER A 506 28.51 -6.59 30.05
C SER A 506 30.03 -6.67 29.84
N SER A 507 30.77 -6.66 30.96
CA SER A 507 32.13 -7.18 31.20
C SER A 507 33.24 -7.02 30.13
N ARG A 508 34.28 -6.23 30.48
CA ARG A 508 35.72 -6.63 30.57
C ARG A 508 36.64 -5.38 30.60
N ARG A 509 37.46 -5.26 31.65
CA ARG A 509 38.78 -4.57 31.61
C ARG A 509 39.70 -5.36 30.64
N PRO A 510 40.75 -4.78 29.98
CA PRO A 510 41.73 -3.87 30.58
C PRO A 510 42.38 -2.77 29.69
N SER A 511 43.16 -1.93 30.38
CA SER A 511 44.29 -1.02 30.04
C SER A 511 44.92 -0.94 28.62
N GLY A 512 45.28 0.30 28.23
CA GLY A 512 46.34 0.65 27.24
C GLY A 512 46.09 2.02 26.58
N ARG A 513 46.62 3.14 27.11
CA ARG A 513 47.88 3.84 26.75
C ARG A 513 47.88 4.58 25.39
N ASP A 514 47.97 5.90 25.49
CA ASP A 514 48.50 6.95 24.58
C ASP A 514 48.15 6.94 23.08
N ARG A 515 47.52 8.05 22.61
CA ARG A 515 47.97 8.82 21.44
C ARG A 515 47.26 10.18 21.33
N SER A 516 48.06 11.21 21.07
CA SER A 516 47.71 12.61 20.85
C SER A 516 47.83 13.01 19.36
N VAL A 517 47.30 14.21 19.04
CA VAL A 517 47.51 15.08 17.84
C VAL A 517 46.62 14.72 16.63
N SER A 518 45.93 15.60 15.86
CA SER A 518 45.93 17.04 15.49
C SER A 518 44.45 17.46 15.21
N GLY A 519 43.93 18.70 15.33
CA GLY A 519 44.41 20.01 14.89
C GLY A 519 43.72 20.45 13.58
N SER A 520 42.67 21.30 13.64
CA SER A 520 42.41 22.43 12.71
C SER A 520 40.99 23.03 12.92
N SER A 521 40.98 24.31 13.28
CA SER A 521 39.84 25.20 13.39
C SER A 521 39.38 25.77 12.04
N ARG A 522 38.07 25.84 11.80
CA ARG A 522 37.46 26.90 10.97
C ARG A 522 36.17 27.40 11.63
N ARG A 523 36.17 28.70 11.98
CA ARG A 523 35.00 29.51 12.32
C ARG A 523 34.08 29.63 11.09
N PRO A 524 32.78 29.84 11.32
CA PRO A 524 32.14 30.99 10.67
C PRO A 524 31.44 31.91 11.68
N SER A 525 31.51 33.19 11.32
CA SER A 525 30.92 34.37 11.92
C SER A 525 29.38 34.31 11.98
N GLY A 526 28.81 34.46 13.18
CA GLY A 526 27.41 34.83 13.38
C GLY A 526 27.32 36.33 13.67
N ARG A 527 26.57 37.05 12.82
CA ARG A 527 26.13 38.43 13.06
C ARG A 527 25.12 38.44 14.20
N GLU A 528 25.23 39.45 15.07
CA GLU A 528 24.28 39.77 16.13
C GLU A 528 22.93 40.19 15.53
N TYR A 529 21.84 39.65 16.06
CA TYR A 529 20.55 40.33 16.10
C TYR A 529 20.09 40.37 17.55
N GLU A 530 19.95 41.59 18.07
CA GLU A 530 19.30 41.89 19.34
C GLU A 530 17.84 41.44 19.28
N VAL A 531 17.40 40.68 20.28
CA VAL A 531 15.97 40.50 20.56
C VAL A 531 15.69 41.03 21.96
N ALA A 532 14.87 42.07 21.99
CA ALA A 532 14.38 42.74 23.17
C ALA A 532 13.69 41.74 24.12
N ARG A 533 14.10 41.79 25.40
CA ARG A 533 13.42 41.13 26.51
C ARG A 533 12.16 41.92 26.85
N SER A 534 11.03 41.22 26.95
CA SER A 534 9.89 41.67 27.75
C SER A 534 9.72 40.69 28.91
N ASP A 535 9.68 41.26 30.11
CA ASP A 535 9.61 40.55 31.38
C ASP A 535 8.36 39.68 31.50
N ARG A 536 8.54 38.46 32.01
CA ARG A 536 7.54 37.82 32.90
C ARG A 536 8.20 36.82 33.83
N SER A 537 7.96 37.07 35.10
CA SER A 537 8.39 36.37 36.29
C SER A 537 7.90 34.93 36.34
N VAL A 538 8.79 34.00 36.72
CA VAL A 538 8.43 32.66 37.19
C VAL A 538 8.83 32.54 38.64
N SER A 539 7.82 32.53 39.52
CA SER A 539 7.91 32.12 40.90
C SER A 539 8.01 30.59 40.98
N GLY A 540 9.06 30.09 41.64
CA GLY A 540 9.33 28.66 41.74
C GLY A 540 9.91 28.30 43.11
N SER A 541 8.98 27.99 44.00
CA SER A 541 9.08 27.32 45.31
C SER A 541 10.38 26.55 45.62
N SER A 542 10.85 26.83 46.84
CA SER A 542 11.89 26.14 47.61
C SER A 542 11.72 24.61 47.69
N ARG A 543 12.76 23.88 47.29
CA ARG A 543 13.06 22.55 47.83
C ARG A 543 14.55 22.43 48.14
N ARG A 544 14.87 22.35 49.43
CA ARG A 544 16.19 21.98 49.96
C ARG A 544 16.58 20.58 49.48
N PRO A 545 17.87 20.36 49.19
CA PRO A 545 18.52 19.12 49.56
C PRO A 545 19.57 19.39 50.65
N SER A 546 19.43 18.67 51.74
CA SER A 546 20.46 18.42 52.75
C SER A 546 21.62 17.64 52.12
N GLY A 547 22.87 18.04 52.39
CA GLY A 547 24.02 17.23 52.01
C GLY A 547 25.39 17.92 52.06
N ARG A 548 25.93 18.05 53.28
CA ARG A 548 27.35 18.02 53.69
C ARG A 548 28.40 18.84 52.91
N ASP A 549 28.96 19.78 53.67
CA ASP A 549 30.22 20.51 53.52
C ASP A 549 31.31 19.83 52.71
N ARG A 550 31.79 20.53 51.67
CA ARG A 550 33.22 20.66 51.38
C ARG A 550 33.51 22.09 50.93
N SER A 551 34.28 22.79 51.77
CA SER A 551 34.91 24.07 51.50
C SER A 551 35.96 23.94 50.40
N VAL A 552 35.95 24.86 49.44
CA VAL A 552 37.13 25.18 48.63
C VAL A 552 37.24 26.70 48.60
N SER A 553 38.27 27.22 49.26
CA SER A 553 38.68 28.62 49.20
C SER A 553 39.37 28.89 47.86
N GLY A 554 38.95 29.96 47.17
CA GLY A 554 39.67 30.51 46.02
C GLY A 554 39.97 31.98 46.31
N SER A 555 41.19 32.27 46.75
CA SER A 555 41.70 33.62 46.94
C SER A 555 42.28 34.18 45.64
N ASN A 556 41.94 35.45 45.40
CA ASN A 556 42.33 36.33 44.30
C ASN A 556 43.82 36.30 43.91
N HIS A 557 44.11 36.51 42.61
CA HIS A 557 45.04 37.55 42.17
C HIS A 557 44.73 38.09 40.77
N ARG A 558 44.85 39.41 40.67
CA ARG A 558 44.58 40.31 39.53
C ARG A 558 45.81 40.43 38.59
N PRO A 559 45.67 41.09 37.42
CA PRO A 559 46.42 40.79 36.21
C PRO A 559 47.62 41.72 35.97
N SER A 560 48.50 41.36 35.03
CA SER A 560 49.25 42.35 34.25
C SER A 560 49.57 41.81 32.85
N GLY A 561 49.06 42.50 31.83
CA GLY A 561 49.47 42.34 30.44
C GLY A 561 50.12 43.64 29.99
N ARG A 562 51.37 43.57 29.52
CA ARG A 562 52.12 44.67 28.91
C ARG A 562 52.18 44.47 27.40
N ASP A 563 52.01 45.58 26.70
CA ASP A 563 51.96 45.74 25.24
C ASP A 563 53.13 45.09 24.46
N ARG A 564 52.80 44.59 23.27
CA ARG A 564 53.74 44.25 22.20
C ARG A 564 53.96 45.45 21.29
N LYS A 565 55.22 45.68 20.90
CA LYS A 565 55.58 46.45 19.70
C LYS A 565 56.38 45.56 18.73
N ARG A 566 55.76 45.36 17.55
CA ARG A 566 56.30 45.27 16.17
C ARG A 566 57.58 44.47 15.86
N LEU A 567 57.38 43.46 15.00
CA LEU A 567 57.94 43.24 13.63
C LEU A 567 59.47 43.21 13.45
N PRO A 568 60.01 42.59 12.37
CA PRO A 568 59.35 42.04 11.18
C PRO A 568 59.05 40.54 11.19
#